data_AF-A0A174BTB5-F1
#
_entry.id   AF-A0A174BTB5-F1
#
_cell.length_a   1.000
_cell.length_b   1.000
_cell.length_c   1.000
_cell.angle_alpha   90.00
_cell.angle_beta   90.00
_cell.angle_gamma   90.00
#
_symmetry.space_group_name_H-M   'P 1'
#
loop_
_entity.id
_entity.type
_entity.pdbx_description
1 polymer ?
#
loop_
_entity_poly.entity_id
_entity_poly.type
_entity_poly.pdbx_seq_one_letter_code
_entity_poly.pdbx_strand_id
1 'polypeptide(L)'
;MNTNIMNQKGYYANVKSSGTDGIYWGFGVKEEHGTAFTVEMAKELLALANAEYKKGYPDGYDKSAYNPDKDFTYIRYDMSNYKDAGDGHMVLIGDKKVGTYDASKNLLRIFKNDDPIYENNNGTICRDTVAMIEGE
;
A
#
# COMPACT_ATOMS: atom_id res chain seq x y z
N MET A 1 -17.50 2.20 5.82
CA MET A 1 -17.02 2.50 4.47
C MET A 1 -15.76 3.30 4.64
N ASN A 2 -14.63 2.72 4.24
CA ASN A 2 -13.36 3.42 4.31
C ASN A 2 -13.26 4.41 3.14
N THR A 3 -12.81 5.64 3.42
CA THR A 3 -12.52 6.66 2.41
C THR A 3 -11.02 6.87 2.38
N ASN A 4 -10.40 6.73 1.21
CA ASN A 4 -8.97 6.91 1.04
C ASN A 4 -8.58 8.40 0.94
N ILE A 5 -7.27 8.66 0.87
CA ILE A 5 -6.69 10.01 0.76
C ILE A 5 -7.14 10.78 -0.51
N MET A 6 -7.70 10.09 -1.51
CA MET A 6 -8.23 10.67 -2.74
C MET A 6 -9.75 10.93 -2.67
N ASN A 7 -10.35 10.85 -1.48
CA ASN A 7 -11.80 10.97 -1.25
C ASN A 7 -12.63 9.91 -2.01
N GLN A 8 -12.07 8.72 -2.21
CA GLN A 8 -12.72 7.60 -2.87
C GLN A 8 -12.98 6.46 -1.88
N LYS A 9 -14.03 5.70 -2.14
CA LYS A 9 -14.36 4.49 -1.37
C LYS A 9 -13.26 3.44 -1.54
N GLY A 10 -12.61 3.07 -0.44
CA GLY A 10 -11.54 2.06 -0.41
C GLY A 10 -10.25 2.56 0.22
N TYR A 11 -9.14 2.07 -0.32
CA TYR A 11 -7.78 2.19 0.17
C TYR A 11 -6.88 2.84 -0.89
N TYR A 12 -5.64 3.15 -0.55
CA TYR A 12 -4.67 3.71 -1.50
C TYR A 12 -3.38 2.90 -1.52
N ALA A 13 -2.98 2.45 -2.70
CA ALA A 13 -1.73 1.73 -2.91
C ALA A 13 -0.71 2.68 -3.56
N ASN A 14 0.50 2.71 -3.00
CA ASN A 14 1.66 3.32 -3.61
C ASN A 14 2.72 2.24 -3.81
N VAL A 15 3.20 2.08 -5.04
CA VAL A 15 4.25 1.13 -5.39
C VAL A 15 5.52 1.88 -5.80
N LYS A 16 6.67 1.28 -5.53
CA LYS A 16 7.99 1.83 -5.87
C LYS A 16 8.90 0.75 -6.42
N SER A 17 9.76 1.15 -7.35
CA SER A 17 10.82 0.28 -7.84
C SER A 17 11.92 0.13 -6.77
N SER A 18 12.65 -0.97 -6.78
CA SER A 18 13.81 -1.11 -5.89
C SER A 18 14.94 -0.22 -6.38
N GLY A 19 15.39 0.72 -5.54
CA GLY A 19 16.57 1.54 -5.80
C GLY A 19 16.41 3.01 -5.41
N THR A 20 17.39 3.82 -5.81
CA THR A 20 17.43 5.29 -5.70
C THR A 20 16.68 6.00 -6.82
N ASP A 21 16.29 5.28 -7.87
CA ASP A 21 15.47 5.82 -8.95
C ASP A 21 14.06 6.03 -8.38
N GLY A 22 13.71 7.29 -8.15
CA GLY A 22 12.45 7.72 -7.53
C GLY A 22 11.20 7.47 -8.38
N ILE A 23 11.07 6.29 -9.00
CA ILE A 23 9.90 5.88 -9.75
C ILE A 23 8.87 5.33 -8.77
N TYR A 24 7.78 6.10 -8.64
CA TYR A 24 6.63 5.77 -7.81
C TYR A 24 5.37 5.75 -8.68
N TRP A 25 4.43 4.90 -8.30
CA TRP A 25 3.11 4.86 -8.90
C TRP A 25 2.05 4.69 -7.81
N GLY A 26 0.92 5.38 -7.95
CA GLY A 26 -0.13 5.37 -6.93
C GLY A 26 -1.52 5.22 -7.54
N PHE A 27 -2.38 4.43 -6.89
CA PHE A 27 -3.74 4.18 -7.36
C PHE A 27 -4.70 3.84 -6.21
N GLY A 28 -5.98 4.14 -6.41
CA GLY A 28 -7.05 3.74 -5.50
C GLY A 28 -7.37 2.25 -5.62
N VAL A 29 -7.60 1.58 -4.49
CA VAL A 29 -7.98 0.16 -4.41
C VAL A 29 -9.33 0.08 -3.69
N LYS A 30 -10.35 -0.50 -4.33
CA LYS A 30 -11.69 -0.59 -3.72
C LYS A 30 -11.70 -1.48 -2.47
N GLU A 31 -12.61 -1.19 -1.55
CA GLU A 31 -12.77 -1.91 -0.27
C GLU A 31 -13.16 -3.39 -0.44
N GLU A 32 -13.74 -3.74 -1.60
CA GLU A 32 -14.17 -5.11 -1.95
C GLU A 32 -13.02 -6.11 -2.15
N HIS A 33 -11.77 -5.62 -2.29
CA HIS A 33 -10.58 -6.48 -2.37
C HIS A 33 -10.12 -7.05 -1.01
N GLY A 34 -10.94 -6.93 0.03
CA GLY A 34 -10.71 -7.52 1.35
C GLY A 34 -10.26 -6.50 2.41
N THR A 35 -10.41 -6.87 3.68
CA THR A 35 -10.05 -6.05 4.85
C THR A 35 -8.63 -6.32 5.37
N ALA A 36 -7.94 -7.31 4.80
CA ALA A 36 -6.64 -7.79 5.24
C ALA A 36 -5.58 -7.61 4.16
N PHE A 37 -4.44 -7.02 4.53
CA PHE A 37 -3.29 -6.90 3.65
C PHE A 37 -2.41 -8.16 3.76
N THR A 38 -2.57 -9.08 2.83
CA THR A 38 -1.85 -10.37 2.78
C THR A 38 -0.71 -10.33 1.75
N VAL A 39 0.19 -11.33 1.81
CA VAL A 39 1.26 -11.48 0.80
C VAL A 39 0.67 -11.73 -0.60
N GLU A 40 -0.42 -12.49 -0.69
CA GLU A 40 -1.12 -12.76 -1.94
C GLU A 40 -1.71 -11.48 -2.55
N MET A 41 -2.48 -10.73 -1.75
CA MET A 41 -3.02 -9.44 -2.16
C MET A 41 -1.91 -8.46 -2.58
N ALA A 42 -0.80 -8.41 -1.83
CA ALA A 42 0.32 -7.55 -2.17
C ALA A 42 0.97 -7.91 -3.51
N LYS A 43 1.08 -9.21 -3.84
CA LYS A 43 1.56 -9.70 -5.13
C LYS A 43 0.59 -9.36 -6.27
N GLU A 44 -0.71 -9.50 -6.06
CA GLU A 44 -1.74 -9.11 -7.04
C GLU A 44 -1.68 -7.61 -7.34
N LEU A 45 -1.59 -6.77 -6.31
CA LEU A 45 -1.49 -5.32 -6.47
C LEU A 45 -0.20 -4.90 -7.18
N LEU A 46 0.94 -5.56 -6.91
CA LEU A 46 2.18 -5.33 -7.64
C LEU A 46 2.06 -5.76 -9.11
N ALA A 47 1.46 -6.92 -9.38
CA ALA A 47 1.25 -7.40 -10.73
C ALA A 47 0.35 -6.44 -11.54
N LEU A 48 -0.75 -5.97 -10.94
CA LEU A 48 -1.63 -4.97 -11.52
C LEU A 48 -0.87 -3.67 -11.82
N ALA A 49 -0.10 -3.15 -10.85
CA ALA A 49 0.63 -1.91 -11.03
C ALA A 49 1.68 -2.01 -12.15
N ASN A 50 2.43 -3.11 -12.21
CA ASN A 50 3.39 -3.38 -13.28
C ASN A 50 2.70 -3.52 -14.66
N ALA A 51 1.53 -4.16 -14.71
CA ALA A 51 0.76 -4.29 -15.94
C ALA A 51 0.23 -2.94 -16.43
N GLU A 52 -0.36 -2.12 -15.55
CA GLU A 52 -0.85 -0.78 -15.91
C GLU A 52 0.30 0.15 -16.33
N TYR A 53 1.41 0.14 -15.59
CA TYR A 53 2.56 0.98 -15.91
C TYR A 53 3.16 0.65 -17.28
N LYS A 54 3.13 -0.62 -17.70
CA LYS A 54 3.58 -1.06 -19.03
C LYS A 54 2.65 -0.64 -20.18
N LYS A 55 1.38 -0.28 -19.91
CA LYS A 55 0.46 0.21 -20.95
C LYS A 55 0.81 1.60 -21.45
N GLY A 56 1.59 2.33 -20.66
CA GLY A 56 2.12 3.61 -21.07
C GLY A 56 2.16 4.60 -19.93
N TYR A 57 2.63 5.78 -20.31
CA TYR A 57 2.77 6.90 -19.44
C TYR A 57 1.41 7.41 -18.92
N PRO A 58 1.23 7.56 -17.60
CA PRO A 58 0.04 8.17 -17.03
C PRO A 58 0.05 9.67 -17.31
N ASP A 59 -1.11 10.21 -17.71
CA ASP A 59 -1.27 11.64 -17.93
C ASP A 59 -0.87 12.44 -16.66
N GLY A 60 -0.01 13.44 -16.84
CA GLY A 60 0.45 14.32 -15.77
C GLY A 60 1.77 13.93 -15.07
N TYR A 61 2.44 12.85 -15.47
CA TYR A 61 3.81 12.56 -14.99
C TYR A 61 4.86 13.38 -15.76
N ASP A 62 6.16 13.13 -15.60
CA ASP A 62 7.23 13.62 -16.50
C ASP A 62 7.75 12.45 -17.36
N LYS A 63 7.71 12.58 -18.69
CA LYS A 63 8.12 11.53 -19.64
C LYS A 63 9.57 11.12 -19.46
N SER A 64 10.43 12.01 -18.98
CA SER A 64 11.83 11.72 -18.70
C SER A 64 12.03 10.75 -17.53
N ALA A 65 11.04 10.64 -16.64
CA ALA A 65 11.06 9.74 -15.49
C ALA A 65 10.37 8.38 -15.77
N TYR A 66 9.77 8.18 -16.95
CA TYR A 66 9.11 6.94 -17.31
C TYR A 66 10.11 5.91 -17.85
N ASN A 67 10.12 4.71 -17.27
CA ASN A 67 10.98 3.62 -17.70
C ASN A 67 10.18 2.32 -17.80
N PRO A 68 9.75 1.90 -19.00
CA PRO A 68 8.88 0.73 -19.18
C PRO A 68 9.54 -0.62 -18.80
N ASP A 69 10.88 -0.64 -18.66
CA ASP A 69 11.64 -1.83 -18.26
C ASP A 69 11.76 -1.97 -16.73
N LYS A 70 11.24 -1.01 -15.95
CA LYS A 70 11.27 -1.07 -14.49
C LYS A 70 10.04 -1.82 -13.97
N ASP A 71 10.30 -2.79 -13.09
CA ASP A 71 9.27 -3.44 -12.29
C ASP A 71 9.26 -2.86 -10.86
N PHE A 72 8.06 -2.61 -10.36
CA PHE A 72 7.81 -2.32 -8.96
C PHE A 72 8.03 -3.58 -8.12
N THR A 73 8.77 -3.43 -7.03
CA THR A 73 9.12 -4.53 -6.11
C THR A 73 8.70 -4.25 -4.68
N TYR A 74 8.20 -3.05 -4.40
CA TYR A 74 7.70 -2.68 -3.10
C TYR A 74 6.36 -1.98 -3.19
N ILE A 75 5.47 -2.27 -2.25
CA ILE A 75 4.17 -1.63 -2.10
C ILE A 75 3.99 -1.11 -0.68
N ARG A 76 3.41 0.08 -0.56
CA ARG A 76 2.82 0.67 0.63
C ARG A 76 1.31 0.75 0.43
N TYR A 77 0.55 0.11 1.29
CA TYR A 77 -0.90 0.04 1.25
C TYR A 77 -1.49 0.80 2.43
N ASP A 78 -2.14 1.93 2.16
CA ASP A 78 -2.76 2.77 3.18
C ASP A 78 -4.17 2.26 3.49
N MET A 79 -4.32 1.72 4.70
CA MET A 79 -5.57 1.20 5.25
C MET A 79 -6.20 2.16 6.28
N SER A 80 -5.70 3.39 6.37
CA SER A 80 -6.18 4.36 7.35
C SER A 80 -7.54 4.92 6.94
N ASN A 81 -8.31 5.42 7.92
CA ASN A 81 -9.60 6.07 7.67
C ASN A 81 -9.42 7.57 7.52
N TYR A 82 -10.01 8.17 6.49
CA TYR A 82 -9.98 9.61 6.27
C TYR A 82 -11.39 10.22 6.24
N LYS A 83 -11.54 11.47 6.69
CA LYS A 83 -12.73 12.32 6.45
C LYS A 83 -12.33 13.61 5.76
N ASP A 84 -13.26 14.16 4.99
CA ASP A 84 -13.17 15.54 4.53
C ASP A 84 -13.26 16.49 5.73
N ALA A 85 -12.35 17.46 5.81
CA ALA A 85 -12.35 18.50 6.83
C ALA A 85 -13.31 19.66 6.54
N GLY A 86 -13.93 19.70 5.35
CA GLY A 86 -14.90 20.71 4.94
C GLY A 86 -14.33 21.80 4.02
N ASP A 87 -13.04 21.76 3.72
CA ASP A 87 -12.31 22.67 2.81
C ASP A 87 -11.58 21.90 1.69
N GLY A 88 -11.92 20.63 1.50
CA GLY A 88 -11.37 19.76 0.45
C GLY A 88 -10.09 19.01 0.83
N HIS A 89 -9.55 19.19 2.04
CA HIS A 89 -8.46 18.33 2.52
C HIS A 89 -8.99 17.13 3.32
N MET A 90 -8.36 15.98 3.11
CA MET A 90 -8.66 14.75 3.84
C MET A 90 -7.82 14.70 5.13
N VAL A 91 -8.47 14.50 6.28
CA VAL A 91 -7.81 14.29 7.58
C VAL A 91 -7.96 12.85 8.04
N LEU A 92 -6.88 12.30 8.60
CA LEU A 92 -6.88 11.01 9.26
C LEU A 92 -7.85 11.01 10.46
N ILE A 93 -8.61 9.93 10.62
CA ILE A 93 -9.43 9.67 11.80
C ILE A 93 -8.99 8.37 12.47
N GLY A 94 -8.74 8.45 13.77
CA GLY A 94 -8.30 7.31 14.55
C GLY A 94 -6.85 6.96 14.23
N ASP A 95 -6.56 5.66 14.20
CA ASP A 95 -5.19 5.17 14.04
C ASP A 95 -4.77 5.12 12.57
N LYS A 96 -3.53 5.51 12.31
CA LYS A 96 -2.86 5.29 11.02
C LYS A 96 -2.61 3.80 10.88
N LYS A 97 -3.05 3.18 9.78
CA LYS A 97 -2.84 1.75 9.49
C LYS A 97 -2.23 1.56 8.12
N VAL A 98 -1.01 1.03 8.06
CA VAL A 98 -0.25 0.92 6.81
C VAL A 98 0.33 -0.47 6.66
N GLY A 99 0.05 -1.10 5.53
CA GLY A 99 0.71 -2.33 5.09
C GLY A 99 1.90 -2.01 4.20
N THR A 100 2.98 -2.77 4.31
CA THR A 100 4.11 -2.70 3.38
C THR A 100 4.52 -4.10 2.96
N TYR A 101 4.92 -4.26 1.71
CA TYR A 101 5.48 -5.52 1.22
C TYR A 101 6.69 -5.26 0.33
N ASP A 102 7.78 -5.96 0.61
CA ASP A 102 9.02 -5.99 -0.18
C ASP A 102 9.14 -7.36 -0.85
N ALA A 103 8.91 -7.40 -2.17
CA ALA A 103 8.93 -8.62 -2.96
C ALA A 103 10.33 -9.25 -3.03
N SER A 104 11.39 -8.44 -2.96
CA SER A 104 12.78 -8.93 -3.02
C SER A 104 13.16 -9.76 -1.79
N LYS A 105 12.52 -9.47 -0.65
CA LYS A 105 12.73 -10.17 0.63
C LYS A 105 11.58 -11.08 1.00
N ASN A 106 10.50 -11.06 0.21
CA ASN A 106 9.21 -11.67 0.56
C ASN A 106 8.77 -11.29 1.98
N LEU A 107 8.79 -9.99 2.27
CA LEU A 107 8.61 -9.45 3.62
C LEU A 107 7.39 -8.54 3.68
N LEU A 108 6.40 -8.92 4.48
CA LEU A 108 5.20 -8.13 4.74
C LEU A 108 5.23 -7.57 6.16
N ARG A 109 4.90 -6.29 6.31
CA ARG A 109 4.71 -5.64 7.62
C ARG A 109 3.43 -4.85 7.66
N ILE A 110 2.76 -4.84 8.80
CA ILE A 110 1.64 -3.93 9.08
C ILE A 110 2.03 -3.06 10.27
N PHE A 111 1.78 -1.77 10.12
CA PHE A 111 2.05 -0.75 11.11
C PHE A 111 0.75 -0.11 11.58
N LYS A 112 0.67 0.18 12.87
CA LYS A 112 -0.37 0.99 13.51
C LYS A 112 0.31 2.15 14.22
N ASN A 113 -0.01 3.39 13.84
CA ASN A 113 0.66 4.59 14.37
C ASN A 113 2.20 4.51 14.29
N ASP A 114 2.71 4.01 13.17
CA ASP A 114 4.14 3.78 12.90
C ASP A 114 4.80 2.67 13.76
N ASP A 115 4.06 2.06 14.68
CA ASP A 115 4.50 0.87 15.39
C ASP A 115 4.19 -0.40 14.58
N PRO A 116 5.19 -1.26 14.30
CA PRO A 116 4.98 -2.55 13.64
C PRO A 116 4.15 -3.49 14.52
N ILE A 117 2.94 -3.83 14.07
CA ILE A 117 2.01 -4.73 14.76
C ILE A 117 1.97 -6.14 14.16
N TYR A 118 2.42 -6.29 12.92
CA TYR A 118 2.52 -7.59 12.26
C TYR A 118 3.74 -7.64 11.35
N GLU A 119 4.43 -8.77 11.32
CA GLU A 119 5.54 -9.05 10.40
C GLU A 119 5.48 -10.51 9.94
N ASN A 120 5.37 -10.71 8.62
CA ASN A 120 5.61 -11.98 7.96
C ASN A 120 6.90 -11.86 7.15
N ASN A 121 7.94 -12.53 7.63
CA ASN A 121 9.24 -12.58 6.98
C ASN A 121 9.40 -13.93 6.27
N ASN A 122 9.21 -13.90 4.96
CA ASN A 122 9.36 -15.07 4.10
C ASN A 122 8.55 -16.30 4.55
N GLY A 123 7.29 -16.08 4.96
CA GLY A 123 6.39 -17.13 5.45
C GLY A 123 6.46 -17.38 6.96
N THR A 124 7.44 -16.80 7.66
CA THR A 124 7.55 -16.89 9.12
C THR A 124 6.92 -15.67 9.77
N ILE A 125 5.95 -15.86 10.68
CA ILE A 125 5.37 -14.76 11.46
C ILE A 125 6.35 -14.40 12.58
N CYS A 126 7.03 -13.26 12.42
CA CYS A 126 8.01 -12.75 13.38
C CYS A 126 7.40 -11.82 14.43
N ARG A 127 6.22 -11.27 14.13
CA ARG A 127 5.47 -10.39 15.02
C ARG A 127 3.99 -10.49 14.68
N ASP A 128 3.17 -10.64 15.71
CA ASP A 128 1.72 -10.57 15.60
C ASP A 128 1.16 -10.05 16.91
N THR A 129 1.06 -8.73 17.05
CA THR A 129 0.43 -8.13 18.23
C THR A 129 -1.08 -8.24 18.18
N VAL A 130 -1.70 -8.59 17.04
CA VAL A 130 -3.14 -8.86 16.98
C VAL A 130 -3.45 -10.22 17.64
N ALA A 131 -2.61 -11.23 17.40
CA ALA A 131 -2.66 -12.50 18.13
C ALA A 131 -2.28 -12.36 19.62
N MET A 132 -1.54 -11.32 20.02
CA MET A 132 -1.24 -11.04 21.43
C MET A 132 -2.30 -10.19 22.16
N ILE A 133 -3.31 -9.66 21.47
CA ILE A 133 -4.40 -8.86 22.06
C ILE A 133 -5.65 -9.73 22.39
N GLU A 134 -5.71 -11.00 21.96
CA GLU A 134 -6.74 -11.95 22.42
C GLU A 134 -6.41 -12.57 23.80
N GLY A 135 -6.05 -11.74 24.77
CA GLY A 135 -5.61 -12.21 26.08
C GLY A 135 -5.61 -11.18 27.19
N GLU A 136 -6.70 -10.43 27.37
CA GLU A 136 -7.09 -9.84 28.67
C GLU A 136 -8.61 -9.91 28.87
#